data_AF-A0A968SYD6-F1
#
_entry.id   AF-A0A968SYD6-F1
#
_cell.length_a   1.000
_cell.length_b   1.000
_cell.length_c   1.000
_cell.angle_alpha   90.00
_cell.angle_beta   90.00
_cell.angle_gamma   90.00
#
_symmetry.space_group_name_H-M   'P 1'
#
loop_
_entity.id
_entity.type
_entity.pdbx_description
1 polymer ?
#
loop_
_entity_poly.entity_id
_entity_poly.type
_entity_poly.pdbx_seq_one_letter_code
_entity_poly.pdbx_strand_id
1 'polypeptide(L)'
;MNQDKYTDRAKGFVQAAQTLALRENHQQFAPEHLLKALMDADVKRESIQTAWFSVHPVYDHRGESPRLQGYMATNTVTVRITELDEAGRVIDDAIRAGGDLSRFQGLSFGLERREEAVKRAREAAVVDAQRAAEQLAKAAGVAVGPVLHIAEIGAAAPRGPSASR
;
A
#
# COMPACT_ATOMS: atom_id res chain seq x y z
N MET A 1 14.57 -5.24 -22.48
CA MET A 1 13.50 -4.77 -21.56
C MET A 1 12.49 -3.94 -22.35
N ASN A 2 11.19 -4.30 -22.37
CA ASN A 2 10.16 -3.52 -23.08
C ASN A 2 9.72 -2.34 -22.21
N GLN A 3 10.22 -1.13 -22.53
CA GLN A 3 10.00 0.06 -21.72
C GLN A 3 8.56 0.57 -21.77
N ASP A 4 7.75 0.17 -22.76
CA ASP A 4 6.36 0.62 -22.91
C ASP A 4 5.45 0.13 -21.78
N LYS A 5 5.90 -0.91 -21.06
CA LYS A 5 5.26 -1.46 -19.87
C LYS A 5 5.47 -0.64 -18.59
N TYR A 6 6.35 0.36 -18.57
CA TYR A 6 6.60 1.19 -17.39
C TYR A 6 5.69 2.44 -17.34
N THR A 7 5.32 2.88 -16.13
CA THR A 7 4.73 4.23 -15.93
C THR A 7 5.77 5.29 -16.29
N ASP A 8 5.34 6.50 -16.68
CA ASP A 8 6.28 7.57 -17.05
C ASP A 8 7.23 7.95 -15.91
N ARG A 9 6.77 7.87 -14.65
CA ARG A 9 7.62 8.00 -13.46
C ARG A 9 8.66 6.88 -13.35
N ALA A 10 8.26 5.64 -13.60
CA ALA A 10 9.18 4.50 -13.55
C ALA A 10 10.23 4.58 -14.66
N LYS A 11 9.86 5.02 -15.87
CA LYS A 11 10.80 5.30 -16.96
C LYS A 11 11.82 6.38 -16.57
N GLY A 12 11.35 7.50 -16.02
CA GLY A 12 12.22 8.58 -15.54
C GLY A 12 13.18 8.13 -14.44
N PHE A 13 12.75 7.24 -13.54
CA PHE A 13 13.60 6.65 -12.51
C PHE A 13 14.72 5.79 -13.11
N VAL A 14 14.38 4.84 -13.99
CA VAL A 14 15.36 3.98 -14.66
C VAL A 14 16.39 4.83 -15.41
N GLN A 15 15.94 5.88 -16.11
CA GLN A 15 16.80 6.76 -16.89
C GLN A 15 17.70 7.66 -16.02
N ALA A 16 17.18 8.24 -14.94
CA ALA A 16 17.97 9.07 -14.02
C ALA A 16 19.06 8.25 -13.32
N ALA A 17 18.72 7.03 -12.90
CA ALA A 17 19.66 6.18 -12.20
C ALA A 17 20.66 5.48 -13.15
N GLN A 18 20.28 5.17 -14.39
CA GLN A 18 21.24 4.83 -15.46
C GLN A 18 22.22 5.98 -15.71
N THR A 19 21.73 7.22 -15.76
CA THR A 19 22.57 8.42 -15.98
C THR A 19 23.58 8.61 -14.86
N LEU A 20 23.17 8.41 -13.60
CA LEU A 20 24.06 8.49 -12.43
C LEU A 20 25.10 7.35 -12.42
N ALA A 21 24.68 6.12 -12.71
CA ALA A 21 25.59 4.97 -12.77
C ALA A 21 26.65 5.13 -13.88
N LEU A 22 26.24 5.63 -15.05
CA LEU A 22 27.13 5.90 -16.18
C LEU A 22 28.08 7.09 -15.92
N ARG A 23 27.59 8.16 -15.28
CA ARG A 23 28.40 9.35 -14.97
C ARG A 23 29.59 9.04 -14.05
N GLU A 24 29.44 8.08 -13.14
CA GLU A 24 30.43 7.77 -12.10
C GLU A 24 31.19 6.44 -12.37
N ASN A 25 31.20 5.94 -13.63
CA ASN A 25 31.89 4.72 -14.07
C ASN A 25 31.52 3.43 -13.29
N HIS A 26 30.30 3.32 -12.77
CA HIS A 26 29.85 2.15 -12.01
C HIS A 26 28.88 1.28 -12.84
N GLN A 27 29.27 0.02 -13.10
CA GLN A 27 28.55 -0.92 -13.97
C GLN A 27 27.29 -1.56 -13.35
N GLN A 28 27.06 -1.42 -12.04
CA GLN A 28 25.95 -2.11 -11.37
C GLN A 28 24.82 -1.14 -11.06
N PHE A 29 23.86 -1.11 -11.98
CA PHE A 29 22.51 -0.63 -11.71
C PHE A 29 21.59 -1.85 -11.87
N ALA A 30 20.83 -2.21 -10.83
CA ALA A 30 19.92 -3.37 -10.83
C ALA A 30 18.46 -2.89 -10.65
N PRO A 31 17.77 -2.45 -11.70
CA PRO A 31 16.47 -1.78 -11.62
C PRO A 31 15.35 -2.61 -12.25
N GLU A 32 15.66 -3.80 -12.77
CA GLU A 32 14.77 -4.52 -13.68
C GLU A 32 13.86 -5.53 -12.97
N HIS A 33 14.00 -5.69 -11.66
CA HIS A 33 13.52 -6.89 -11.00
C HIS A 33 12.09 -6.78 -10.45
N LEU A 34 11.81 -5.83 -9.56
CA LEU A 34 10.53 -5.83 -8.84
C LEU A 34 9.35 -5.40 -9.72
N LEU A 35 9.49 -4.31 -10.47
CA LEU A 35 8.38 -3.80 -11.29
C LEU A 35 8.07 -4.73 -12.47
N LYS A 36 9.08 -5.27 -13.14
CA LYS A 36 8.89 -6.27 -14.20
C LYS A 36 8.18 -7.50 -13.66
N ALA A 37 8.57 -7.97 -12.48
CA ALA A 37 7.97 -9.16 -11.89
C ALA A 37 6.53 -8.97 -11.43
N LEU A 38 6.21 -7.80 -10.87
CA LEU A 38 4.83 -7.46 -10.57
C LEU A 38 3.98 -7.47 -11.86
N MET A 39 4.52 -6.97 -12.97
CA MET A 39 3.83 -7.01 -14.25
C MET A 39 3.76 -8.41 -14.88
N ASP A 40 4.79 -9.24 -14.72
CA ASP A 40 4.79 -10.63 -15.17
C ASP A 40 3.85 -11.51 -14.31
N ALA A 41 3.60 -11.10 -13.06
CA ALA A 41 2.60 -11.70 -12.17
C ALA A 41 1.16 -11.22 -12.45
N ASP A 42 0.95 -10.52 -13.57
CA ASP A 42 -0.34 -9.97 -14.03
C ASP A 42 -0.94 -8.89 -13.11
N VAL A 43 -0.10 -8.25 -12.28
CA VAL A 43 -0.52 -7.07 -11.53
C VAL A 43 -0.69 -5.91 -12.50
N LYS A 44 -1.95 -5.45 -12.61
CA LYS A 44 -2.31 -4.28 -13.39
C LYS A 44 -1.46 -3.07 -12.98
N ARG A 45 -1.00 -2.31 -13.97
CA ARG A 45 -0.17 -1.11 -13.74
C ARG A 45 -0.87 -0.12 -12.79
N GLU A 46 -2.18 0.01 -12.92
CA GLU A 46 -3.01 0.92 -12.13
C GLU A 46 -3.05 0.53 -10.65
N SER A 47 -2.77 -0.73 -10.33
CA SER A 47 -2.66 -1.26 -8.98
C SER A 47 -1.29 -1.02 -8.34
N ILE A 48 -0.30 -0.52 -9.09
CA ILE A 48 1.06 -0.27 -8.61
C ILE A 48 1.26 1.22 -8.43
N GLN A 49 1.41 1.64 -7.17
CA GLN A 49 1.72 3.03 -6.83
C GLN A 49 3.14 3.12 -6.28
N THR A 50 4.00 3.86 -6.97
CA THR A 50 5.32 4.22 -6.41
C THR A 50 5.11 5.24 -5.30
N ALA A 51 5.49 4.88 -4.07
CA ALA A 51 5.29 5.70 -2.88
C ALA A 51 6.45 6.68 -2.65
N TRP A 52 7.70 6.26 -2.90
CA TRP A 52 8.89 7.07 -2.62
C TRP A 52 10.15 6.52 -3.31
N PHE A 53 11.10 7.40 -3.63
CA PHE A 53 12.43 7.01 -4.13
C PHE A 53 13.53 7.80 -3.41
N SER A 54 14.67 7.16 -3.20
CA SER A 54 15.90 7.82 -2.76
C SER A 54 17.13 7.17 -3.36
N VAL A 55 18.19 7.94 -3.52
CA VAL A 55 19.51 7.44 -3.90
C VAL A 55 20.49 7.97 -2.85
N HIS A 56 21.31 7.09 -2.29
CA HIS A 56 22.31 7.47 -1.31
C HIS A 56 23.65 6.77 -1.59
N PRO A 57 24.79 7.44 -1.34
CA PRO A 57 26.10 6.81 -1.45
C PRO A 57 26.28 5.74 -0.38
N VAL A 58 26.96 4.65 -0.76
CA VAL A 58 27.38 3.56 0.13
C VAL A 58 28.89 3.65 0.30
N TYR A 59 29.35 3.78 1.54
CA TYR A 59 30.77 3.90 1.86
C TYR A 59 31.28 2.64 2.59
N ASP A 60 32.52 2.26 2.28
CA ASP A 60 33.31 1.32 3.07
C ASP A 60 33.96 2.08 4.22
N HIS A 61 33.65 1.66 5.45
CA HIS A 61 34.20 2.25 6.66
C HIS A 61 35.29 1.39 7.31
N ARG A 62 35.76 0.31 6.65
CA ARG A 62 36.75 -0.63 7.22
C ARG A 62 38.19 -0.09 7.25
N GLY A 63 38.46 1.09 6.67
CA GLY A 63 39.78 1.74 6.67
C GLY A 63 39.81 3.10 7.38
N GLU A 64 40.97 3.75 7.44
CA GLU A 64 41.17 5.06 8.11
C GLU A 64 40.34 6.22 7.52
N SER A 65 39.83 6.07 6.30
CA SER A 65 38.96 7.06 5.66
C SER A 65 37.84 6.35 4.89
N PRO A 66 36.58 6.84 4.99
CA PRO A 66 35.46 6.26 4.25
C PRO A 66 35.73 6.27 2.75
N ARG A 67 35.66 5.10 2.10
CA ARG A 67 35.82 4.98 0.65
C ARG A 67 34.45 4.75 0.03
N LEU A 68 34.04 5.60 -0.91
CA LEU A 68 32.80 5.40 -1.65
C LEU A 68 32.87 4.05 -2.40
N GLN A 69 31.96 3.13 -2.10
CA GLN A 69 31.84 1.85 -2.80
C GLN A 69 30.82 1.88 -3.93
N GLY A 70 29.88 2.82 -3.89
CA GLY A 70 28.86 2.95 -4.91
C GLY A 70 27.66 3.74 -4.42
N TYR A 71 26.54 3.60 -5.13
CA TYR A 71 25.28 4.24 -4.79
C TYR A 71 24.17 3.19 -4.71
N MET A 72 23.32 3.33 -3.70
CA MET A 72 22.13 2.49 -3.52
C MET A 72 20.89 3.33 -3.80
N ALA A 73 20.09 2.87 -4.76
CA ALA A 73 18.77 3.42 -5.05
C ALA A 73 17.71 2.56 -4.36
N THR A 74 16.90 3.19 -3.51
CA THR A 74 15.75 2.55 -2.85
C THR A 74 14.47 3.08 -3.46
N ASN A 75 13.58 2.17 -3.85
CA ASN A 75 12.23 2.51 -4.32
C ASN A 75 11.20 1.73 -3.51
N THR A 76 10.18 2.42 -3.00
CA THR A 76 9.06 1.80 -2.32
C THR A 76 7.86 1.80 -3.26
N VAL A 77 7.30 0.62 -3.51
CA VAL A 77 6.05 0.44 -4.24
C VAL A 77 4.96 -0.12 -3.33
N THR A 78 3.76 0.42 -3.48
CA THR A 78 2.54 -0.10 -2.87
C THR A 78 1.73 -0.78 -3.97
N VAL A 79 1.34 -2.03 -3.72
CA VAL A 79 0.54 -2.81 -4.66
C VAL A 79 -0.83 -3.10 -4.05
N ARG A 80 -1.88 -2.79 -4.79
CA ARG A 80 -3.26 -3.14 -4.42
C ARG A 80 -3.67 -4.44 -5.11
N ILE A 81 -4.08 -5.42 -4.31
CA ILE A 81 -4.58 -6.71 -4.80
C ILE A 81 -6.06 -6.81 -4.42
N THR A 82 -6.93 -7.07 -5.42
CA THR A 82 -8.38 -7.23 -5.22
C THR A 82 -8.76 -8.68 -5.00
N GLU A 83 -8.12 -9.59 -5.75
CA GLU A 83 -8.31 -11.04 -5.62
C GLU A 83 -7.46 -11.59 -4.48
N LEU A 84 -8.07 -11.75 -3.31
CA LEU A 84 -7.33 -12.10 -2.11
C LEU A 84 -6.69 -13.49 -2.17
N ASP A 85 -7.32 -14.43 -2.90
CA ASP A 85 -6.80 -15.79 -3.11
C ASP A 85 -5.50 -15.78 -3.93
N GLU A 86 -5.27 -14.75 -4.75
CA GLU A 86 -4.04 -14.60 -5.52
C GLU A 86 -2.93 -13.87 -4.77
N ALA A 87 -3.24 -13.23 -3.63
CA ALA A 87 -2.31 -12.35 -2.93
C ALA A 87 -1.01 -13.06 -2.53
N GLY A 88 -1.10 -14.32 -2.06
CA GLY A 88 0.06 -15.11 -1.69
C GLY A 88 1.01 -15.34 -2.86
N ARG A 89 0.47 -15.77 -4.02
CA ARG A 89 1.24 -15.99 -5.24
C ARG A 89 1.94 -14.71 -5.71
N VAL A 90 1.22 -13.59 -5.71
CA VAL A 90 1.78 -12.29 -6.12
C VAL A 90 2.91 -11.84 -5.19
N ILE A 91 2.77 -12.04 -3.88
CA ILE A 91 3.82 -11.72 -2.91
C ILE A 91 5.06 -12.60 -3.15
N ASP A 92 4.88 -13.90 -3.33
CA ASP A 92 5.99 -14.83 -3.57
C ASP A 92 6.74 -14.51 -4.87
N ASP A 93 6.01 -14.19 -5.94
CA ASP A 93 6.59 -13.82 -7.23
C ASP A 93 7.35 -12.48 -7.13
N ALA A 94 6.81 -11.51 -6.39
CA ALA A 94 7.46 -10.22 -6.13
C ALA A 94 8.75 -10.38 -5.31
N ILE A 95 8.74 -11.21 -4.26
CA ILE A 95 9.92 -11.50 -3.43
C ILE A 95 10.97 -12.22 -4.27
N ARG A 96 10.59 -13.29 -4.99
CA ARG A 96 11.51 -14.11 -5.79
C ARG A 96 12.20 -13.27 -6.85
N ALA A 97 11.43 -12.48 -7.59
CA ALA A 97 12.02 -11.67 -8.63
C ALA A 97 12.83 -10.50 -8.08
N GLY A 98 12.36 -9.93 -6.97
CA GLY A 98 13.05 -8.87 -6.25
C GLY A 98 14.42 -9.27 -5.68
N GLY A 99 14.66 -10.57 -5.51
CA GLY A 99 15.92 -11.14 -5.04
C GLY A 99 16.34 -10.63 -3.66
N ASP A 100 17.63 -10.77 -3.35
CA ASP A 100 18.21 -10.45 -2.02
C ASP A 100 18.13 -8.96 -1.65
N LEU A 101 17.83 -8.09 -2.62
CA LEU A 101 17.71 -6.63 -2.43
C LEU A 101 16.28 -6.19 -2.14
N SER A 102 15.29 -7.06 -2.31
CA SER A 102 13.90 -6.71 -2.02
C SER A 102 13.54 -6.91 -0.56
N ARG A 103 12.67 -6.03 -0.07
CA ARG A 103 12.21 -6.00 1.31
C ARG A 103 10.70 -5.87 1.31
N PHE A 104 10.03 -6.87 1.84
CA PHE A 104 8.59 -6.81 2.09
C PHE A 104 8.35 -5.99 3.37
N GLN A 105 7.67 -4.84 3.24
CA GLN A 105 7.46 -3.93 4.37
C GLN A 105 6.19 -4.25 5.19
N GLY A 106 5.23 -4.96 4.60
CA GLY A 106 4.00 -5.36 5.28
C GLY A 106 2.82 -5.45 4.33
N LEU A 107 1.70 -5.92 4.88
CA LEU A 107 0.40 -5.96 4.21
C LEU A 107 -0.65 -5.27 5.07
N SER A 108 -1.63 -4.67 4.41
CA SER A 108 -2.82 -4.13 5.05
C SER A 108 -4.05 -4.57 4.27
N PHE A 109 -5.12 -4.87 5.00
CA PHE A 109 -6.41 -5.21 4.42
C PHE A 109 -7.31 -3.98 4.42
N GLY A 110 -8.14 -3.86 3.39
CA GLY A 110 -9.09 -2.79 3.25
C GLY A 110 -10.31 -3.21 2.45
N LEU A 111 -11.34 -2.37 2.49
CA LEU A 111 -12.52 -2.52 1.65
C LEU A 111 -12.30 -1.73 0.36
N GLU A 112 -12.51 -2.38 -0.79
CA GLU A 112 -12.45 -1.72 -2.09
C GLU A 112 -13.44 -0.56 -2.18
N ARG A 113 -14.68 -0.79 -1.75
CA ARG A 113 -15.77 0.21 -1.74
C ARG A 113 -16.06 0.69 -0.32
N ARG A 114 -15.03 1.15 0.39
CA ARG A 114 -15.15 1.60 1.78
C ARG A 114 -16.23 2.66 1.97
N GLU A 115 -16.32 3.64 1.08
CA GLU A 115 -17.29 4.74 1.19
C GLU A 115 -18.74 4.23 1.09
N GLU A 116 -19.02 3.36 0.11
CA GLU A 116 -20.34 2.73 -0.02
C GLU A 116 -20.68 1.87 1.19
N ALA A 117 -19.71 1.10 1.69
CA ALA A 117 -19.91 0.25 2.87
C ALA A 117 -20.22 1.09 4.12
N VAL A 118 -19.48 2.18 4.33
CA VAL A 118 -19.72 3.12 5.45
C VAL A 118 -21.09 3.79 5.30
N LYS A 119 -21.49 4.21 4.09
CA LYS A 119 -22.82 4.78 3.85
C LYS A 119 -23.92 3.81 4.23
N ARG A 120 -23.85 2.56 3.76
CA ARG A 120 -24.83 1.52 4.10
C ARG A 120 -24.87 1.23 5.60
N ALA A 121 -23.70 1.20 6.26
CA ALA A 121 -23.60 0.99 7.70
C ALA A 121 -24.27 2.13 8.50
N ARG A 122 -24.10 3.38 8.07
CA ARG A 122 -24.75 4.55 8.70
C ARG A 122 -26.26 4.52 8.56
N GLU A 123 -26.77 4.19 7.37
CA GLU A 123 -28.21 4.07 7.13
C GLU A 123 -28.82 2.98 8.02
N ALA A 124 -28.17 1.81 8.10
CA ALA A 124 -28.59 0.73 8.98
C ALA A 124 -28.56 1.16 10.46
N ALA A 125 -27.52 1.88 10.90
CA ALA A 125 -27.40 2.35 12.28
C ALA A 125 -28.50 3.36 12.66
N VAL A 126 -28.91 4.24 11.74
CA VAL A 126 -30.01 5.17 11.97
C VAL A 126 -31.34 4.43 12.10
N VAL A 127 -31.59 3.44 11.24
CA VAL A 127 -32.81 2.61 11.32
C VAL A 127 -32.86 1.84 12.64
N ASP A 128 -31.74 1.29 13.09
CA ASP A 128 -31.65 0.59 14.36
C ASP A 128 -31.90 1.53 15.56
N ALA A 129 -31.29 2.72 15.55
CA ALA A 129 -31.51 3.74 16.56
C ALA A 129 -32.98 4.22 16.64
N GLN A 130 -33.64 4.38 15.49
CA GLN A 130 -35.06 4.71 15.42
C GLN A 130 -35.93 3.61 16.04
N ARG A 131 -35.67 2.34 15.69
CA ARG A 131 -36.38 1.20 16.26
C ARG A 131 -36.20 1.11 17.78
N ALA A 132 -34.98 1.33 18.27
CA ALA A 132 -34.71 1.36 19.70
C ALA A 132 -35.48 2.50 20.40
N ALA A 133 -35.50 3.70 19.80
CA ALA A 133 -36.26 4.82 20.34
C ALA A 133 -37.77 4.54 20.40
N GLU A 134 -38.34 3.93 19.36
CA GLU A 134 -39.76 3.52 19.32
C GLU A 134 -40.10 2.52 20.42
N GLN A 135 -39.24 1.51 20.64
CA GLN A 135 -39.43 0.53 21.71
C GLN A 135 -39.44 1.18 23.10
N LEU A 136 -38.49 2.09 23.36
CA LEU A 136 -38.39 2.81 24.62
C LEU A 136 -39.59 3.75 24.84
N ALA A 137 -39.99 4.50 23.81
CA ALA A 137 -41.13 5.40 23.87
C ALA A 137 -42.43 4.64 24.17
N LYS A 138 -42.65 3.51 23.47
CA LYS A 138 -43.81 2.64 23.71
C LYS A 138 -43.84 2.12 25.15
N ALA A 139 -42.69 1.70 25.69
CA ALA A 139 -42.60 1.23 27.08
C ALA A 139 -42.90 2.34 28.10
N ALA A 140 -42.55 3.59 27.78
CA ALA A 140 -42.83 4.76 28.61
C ALA A 140 -44.23 5.37 28.37
N GLY A 141 -45.03 4.83 27.45
CA GLY A 141 -46.37 5.36 27.12
C GLY A 141 -46.34 6.70 26.38
N VAL A 142 -45.24 7.01 25.70
CA VAL A 142 -45.05 8.25 24.92
C VAL A 142 -44.75 7.94 23.45
N ALA A 143 -44.82 8.96 22.59
CA ALA A 143 -44.42 8.86 21.19
C ALA A 143 -43.01 9.40 20.96
N VAL A 144 -42.32 8.88 19.94
CA VAL A 144 -41.03 9.43 19.50
C VAL A 144 -41.24 10.80 18.85
N GLY A 145 -40.49 11.80 19.30
CA GLY A 145 -40.54 13.18 18.80
C GLY A 145 -39.47 13.49 17.74
N PRO A 146 -39.28 14.77 17.38
CA PRO A 146 -38.25 15.18 16.43
C PRO A 146 -36.83 14.89 16.96
N VAL A 147 -35.91 14.63 16.03
CA VAL A 147 -34.49 14.44 16.34
C VAL A 147 -33.91 15.73 16.90
N LEU A 148 -33.40 15.69 18.12
CA LEU A 148 -32.74 16.83 18.76
C LEU A 148 -31.23 16.86 18.47
N HIS A 149 -30.60 15.69 18.41
CA HIS A 149 -29.16 15.57 18.23
C HIS A 149 -28.81 14.21 17.60
N ILE A 150 -27.87 14.22 16.66
CA ILE A 150 -27.25 13.00 16.11
C ILE A 150 -25.75 13.11 16.39
N ALA A 151 -25.19 12.07 17.00
CA ALA A 151 -23.77 11.91 17.20
C ALA A 151 -23.28 10.63 16.54
N GLU A 152 -22.26 10.75 15.69
CA GLU A 152 -21.49 9.62 15.21
C GLU A 152 -20.20 9.54 16.05
N ILE A 153 -20.21 8.69 17.07
CA ILE A 153 -18.99 8.40 17.82
C ILE A 153 -18.22 7.39 16.97
N GLY A 154 -17.09 7.84 16.40
CA GLY A 154 -16.30 7.01 15.50
C GLY A 154 -16.03 5.64 16.11
N ALA A 155 -16.39 4.57 15.37
CA ALA A 155 -15.98 3.23 15.74
C ALA A 155 -14.45 3.18 15.83
N ALA A 156 -13.93 2.49 16.85
CA ALA A 156 -12.51 2.15 16.89
C ALA A 156 -12.13 1.55 15.52
N ALA A 157 -11.07 2.07 14.90
CA ALA A 157 -10.58 1.53 13.64
C ALA A 157 -10.49 0.00 13.77
N PRO A 158 -11.01 -0.77 12.79
CA PRO A 158 -10.95 -2.22 12.88
C PRO A 158 -9.50 -2.61 13.13
N ARG A 159 -9.24 -3.20 14.29
CA ARG A 159 -7.91 -3.70 14.61
C ARG A 159 -7.64 -4.79 13.59
N GLY A 160 -6.67 -4.55 12.71
CA GLY A 160 -6.17 -5.61 11.83
C GLY A 160 -5.78 -6.83 12.67
N PRO A 161 -5.81 -8.05 12.10
CA PRO A 161 -5.45 -9.25 12.83
C PRO A 161 -4.07 -9.05 13.47
N SER A 162 -4.04 -9.03 14.80
CA SER A 162 -2.81 -9.03 15.57
C SER A 162 -2.24 -10.44 15.42
N ALA A 163 -1.17 -10.59 14.64
CA ALA A 163 -0.37 -11.81 14.67
C ALA A 163 0.24 -11.94 16.08
N SER A 164 -0.41 -12.71 16.94
CA SER A 164 0.23 -13.25 18.14
C SER A 164 1.34 -14.18 17.66
N ARG A 165 2.59 -13.83 18.02
CA ARG A 165 3.78 -14.67 17.83
C ARG A 165 3.63 -16.00 18.56
#